data_AF-A0A8I2YTS6-F1
#
_entry.id   AF-A0A8I2YTS6-F1
#
_cell.length_a   1.000
_cell.length_b   1.000
_cell.length_c   1.000
_cell.angle_alpha   90.00
_cell.angle_beta   90.00
_cell.angle_gamma   90.00
#
_symmetry.space_group_name_H-M   'P 1'
#
loop_
_entity.id
_entity.type
_entity.pdbx_description
1 polymer ?
#
loop_
_entity_poly.entity_id
_entity_poly.type
_entity_poly.pdbx_seq_one_letter_code
_entity_poly.pdbx_strand_id
1 'polypeptide(L)' 'MTKLMLTLESGFKEEGRKRRCNWVEGHWEDMIHMGILDDEWAAMHRDEDRLLPSPYVRSE' A
#
# COMPACT_ATOMS: atom_id res chain seq x y z
N MET A 1 -15.06 -4.23 8.01
CA MET A 1 -14.44 -5.00 6.90
C MET A 1 -14.15 -4.08 5.70
N THR A 2 -13.37 -2.99 5.87
CA THR A 2 -13.20 -2.01 4.77
C THR A 2 -11.78 -1.49 4.57
N LYS A 3 -10.86 -1.65 5.53
CA LYS A 3 -9.50 -1.10 5.41
C LYS A 3 -8.54 -1.96 4.57
N LEU A 4 -8.72 -3.28 4.55
CA LEU A 4 -7.86 -4.22 3.81
C LEU A 4 -8.27 -4.41 2.33
N MET A 5 -9.55 -4.18 2.01
CA MET A 5 -10.07 -4.45 0.67
C MET A 5 -9.59 -3.41 -0.36
N LEU A 6 -9.41 -2.15 0.07
CA LEU A 6 -8.94 -1.06 -0.80
C LEU A 6 -7.48 -1.27 -1.26
N THR A 7 -6.61 -1.82 -0.41
CA THR A 7 -5.20 -2.06 -0.79
C THR A 7 -5.04 -3.23 -1.75
N LEU A 8 -5.89 -4.27 -1.62
CA LEU A 8 -5.84 -5.46 -2.49
C LEU A 8 -6.25 -5.15 -3.93
N GLU A 9 -7.21 -4.25 -4.14
CA GLU A 9 -7.62 -3.83 -5.50
C GLU A 9 -6.60 -2.91 -6.18
N SER A 10 -5.72 -2.26 -5.40
CA SER A 10 -4.81 -1.20 -5.88
C SER A 10 -3.45 -1.72 -6.39
N GLY A 11 -3.26 -3.04 -6.51
CA GLY A 11 -2.01 -3.65 -6.99
C GLY A 11 -0.92 -3.86 -5.93
N PHE A 12 -1.19 -3.53 -4.66
CA PHE A 12 -0.25 -3.80 -3.56
C PHE A 12 -0.20 -5.29 -3.24
N LYS A 13 1.00 -5.81 -2.98
CA LYS A 13 1.27 -7.21 -2.62
C LYS A 13 1.51 -7.36 -1.12
N GLU A 14 1.12 -8.51 -0.56
CA GLU A 14 1.40 -8.83 0.84
C GLU A 14 2.87 -9.21 1.02
N GLU A 15 3.57 -8.46 1.88
CA GLU A 15 4.98 -8.67 2.20
C GLU A 15 5.17 -9.39 3.54
N GLY A 16 4.16 -9.33 4.41
CA GLY A 16 4.19 -10.11 5.63
C GLY A 16 3.08 -9.77 6.62
N ARG A 17 2.96 -10.62 7.64
CA ARG A 17 1.97 -10.46 8.71
C ARG A 17 2.62 -10.51 10.08
N LYS A 18 2.41 -9.46 10.86
CA LYS A 18 2.78 -9.41 12.27
C LYS A 18 1.56 -9.76 13.13
N ARG A 19 1.64 -10.90 13.82
CA ARG A 19 0.51 -11.42 14.62
C ARG A 19 0.39 -10.74 15.97
N ARG A 20 -0.84 -10.44 16.40
CA ARG A 20 -1.19 -9.85 17.70
C ARG A 20 -0.26 -8.69 18.07
N CYS A 21 -0.02 -7.79 17.12
CA CYS A 21 0.94 -6.72 17.32
C CYS A 21 0.28 -5.42 17.76
N ASN A 22 -1.04 -5.31 17.64
CA ASN A 22 -1.79 -4.13 18.04
C ASN A 22 -2.89 -4.53 19.02
N TRP A 23 -3.03 -3.80 20.12
CA TRP A 23 -4.13 -3.97 21.06
C TRP A 23 -5.11 -2.81 20.86
N VAL A 24 -6.26 -3.10 20.27
CA VAL A 24 -7.26 -2.10 19.88
C VAL A 24 -8.62 -2.60 20.33
N GLU A 25 -9.45 -1.71 20.90
CA GLU A 25 -10.82 -2.03 21.32
C GLU A 25 -10.95 -3.34 22.11
N GLY A 26 -10.00 -3.59 23.02
CA GLY A 26 -10.04 -4.74 23.92
C GLY A 26 -9.68 -6.10 23.31
N HIS A 27 -9.11 -6.12 22.10
CA HIS A 27 -8.62 -7.36 21.48
C HIS A 27 -7.29 -7.15 20.74
N TRP A 28 -6.60 -8.26 20.47
CA TRP A 28 -5.38 -8.25 19.66
C TRP A 28 -5.73 -8.33 18.18
N GLU A 29 -5.17 -7.40 17.41
CA GLU A 29 -5.25 -7.40 15.94
C GLU A 29 -3.88 -7.76 15.33
N ASP A 30 -3.95 -8.44 14.19
CA ASP A 30 -2.81 -8.69 13.32
C ASP A 30 -2.60 -7.49 12.39
N MET A 31 -1.36 -7.16 12.09
CA MET A 31 -1.00 -6.18 11.07
C MET A 31 -0.49 -6.88 9.82
N ILE A 32 -1.07 -6.52 8.67
CA ILE A 32 -0.63 -6.98 7.36
C ILE A 32 0.18 -5.84 6.73
N HIS A 33 1.40 -6.16 6.32
CA HIS A 33 2.28 -5.27 5.58
C HIS A 33 2.06 -5.51 4.09
N MET A 34 1.70 -4.44 3.38
CA MET A 34 1.48 -4.46 1.94
C MET A 34 2.40 -3.42 1.30
N GLY A 35 2.97 -3.75 0.15
CA GLY A 35 3.87 -2.87 -0.60
C GLY A 35 3.61 -2.94 -2.10
N ILE A 36 4.02 -1.90 -2.81
CA ILE A 36 4.14 -1.89 -4.28
C ILE A 36 5.47 -1.21 -4.59
N LEU A 37 6.22 -1.75 -5.55
CA LEU A 37 7.47 -1.12 -5.98
C LEU A 37 7.20 0.06 -6.92
N ASP A 38 8.11 1.03 -6.95
CA ASP A 38 8.00 2.20 -7.84
C ASP A 38 7.80 1.80 -9.30
N ASP A 39 8.54 0.80 -9.78
CA ASP A 39 8.43 0.30 -11.16
C ASP A 39 7.07 -0.37 -11.43
N GLU A 40 6.49 -1.05 -10.44
CA GLU A 40 5.18 -1.68 -10.54
C GLU A 40 4.07 -0.63 -10.57
N TRP A 41 4.19 0.40 -9.73
CA TRP A 41 3.29 1.55 -9.72
C TRP A 41 3.36 2.31 -11.05
N ALA A 42 4.56 2.63 -11.53
CA ALA A 42 4.78 3.32 -12.80
C ALA A 42 4.24 2.52 -14.00
N ALA A 43 4.36 1.19 -13.97
CA ALA A 43 3.80 0.32 -15.00
C ALA A 43 2.26 0.35 -15.02
N MET A 44 1.61 0.43 -13.85
CA MET A 44 0.15 0.53 -13.73
C MET A 44 -0.39 1.90 -14.17
N HIS A 45 0.37 2.97 -13.93
CA HIS A 45 -0.05 4.36 -14.19
C HIS A 45 0.55 4.94 -15.47
N ARG A 46 1.15 4.10 -16.32
CA ARG A 46 1.84 4.52 -17.55
C ARG A 46 0.95 5.29 -18.54
N ASP A 47 -0.37 5.15 -18.43
CA ASP A 47 -1.36 5.91 -19.21
C ASP A 47 -1.91 7.16 -18.46
N GLU A 48 -1.79 7.22 -17.13
CA GLU A 48 -2.19 8.36 -16.28
C GLU A 48 -1.09 9.42 -16.11
N ASP A 49 0.16 9.07 -16.40
CA ASP A 49 1.37 9.89 -16.28
C ASP A 49 1.37 11.16 -17.18
N ARG A 50 0.36 11.31 -18.05
CA ARG A 50 0.17 12.53 -18.83
C ARG A 50 -0.47 13.68 -18.03
N LEU A 51 -1.09 13.42 -16.87
CA LEU A 51 -1.97 14.40 -16.21
C LEU A 51 -1.61 14.81 -14.78
N LEU A 52 -0.67 14.19 -14.09
CA LEU A 52 -0.25 14.66 -12.75
C LEU A 52 1.27 14.62 -12.58
N PRO A 53 1.92 15.72 -12.16
CA PRO A 53 3.34 15.68 -11.81
C PRO A 53 3.56 14.77 -10.60
N SER A 54 4.51 13.83 -10.72
CA SER A 54 4.90 12.95 -9.62
C SER A 54 5.17 13.75 -8.35
N PRO A 55 4.49 13.45 -7.21
CA PRO A 55 4.66 14.18 -5.96
C PRO A 55 6.02 13.93 -5.30
N TYR A 56 6.85 13.04 -5.85
CA TYR A 56 8.17 12.70 -5.33
C TYR A 56 9.27 13.44 -6.10
N VAL A 57 9.42 14.73 -5.82
CA VAL A 57 10.68 15.43 -6.07
C VAL A 57 11.70 14.81 -5.12
N ARG A 58 12.65 14.02 -5.63
CA ARG A 58 13.84 13.64 -4.88
C ARG A 58 14.54 14.93 -4.45
N SER A 59 14.51 15.26 -3.16
CA SER A 59 15.45 16.25 -2.63
C SER A 59 16.85 15.63 -2.71
N GLU A 60 17.69 16.21 -3.55
CA GLU A 60 19.13 15.95 -3.58
C GLU A 60 19.79 16.20 -2.23
#